data_AF-A0AAN7AYR1-F1
#
_entry.id   AF-A0AAN7AYR1-F1
#
_cell.length_a   1.000
_cell.length_b   1.000
_cell.length_c   1.000
_cell.angle_alpha   90.00
_cell.angle_beta   90.00
_cell.angle_gamma   90.00
#
_symmetry.space_group_name_H-M   'P 1'
#
loop_
_entity.id
_entity.type
_entity.pdbx_description
1 polymer ?
#
loop_
_entity_poly.entity_id
_entity_poly.type
_entity_poly.pdbx_seq_one_letter_code
_entity_poly.pdbx_strand_id
1 'polypeptide(L)'
;MADQTDDELRERLKAALWFSIGKIVDEESIRRNRNATPQFIGALADLVWDQIGNVATDLESFSRHANRTTVTTDDVLLLARRNQDLHSIIKDIVDKEKAKKLKSKAKGKGRA
;
A
#
# COMPACT_ATOMS: atom_id res chain seq x y z
N MET A 1 6.87 -23.22 -19.29
CA MET A 1 8.01 -22.27 -19.25
C MET A 1 7.59 -20.89 -18.76
N ALA A 2 6.75 -20.12 -19.47
CA ALA A 2 6.26 -18.82 -18.96
C ALA A 2 5.40 -18.94 -17.68
N ASP A 3 4.58 -19.99 -17.60
CA ASP A 3 3.73 -20.28 -16.44
C ASP A 3 4.54 -20.59 -15.17
N GLN A 4 5.65 -21.32 -15.31
CA GLN A 4 6.55 -21.65 -14.20
C GLN A 4 7.29 -20.41 -13.66
N THR A 5 7.67 -19.48 -14.54
CA THR A 5 8.33 -18.24 -14.11
C THR A 5 7.37 -17.30 -13.36
N ASP A 6 6.10 -17.32 -13.72
CA ASP A 6 5.07 -16.52 -13.07
C ASP A 6 4.73 -17.07 -11.67
N ASP A 7 4.65 -18.39 -11.54
CA ASP A 7 4.47 -19.06 -10.25
C ASP A 7 5.66 -18.85 -9.30
N GLU A 8 6.90 -18.99 -9.79
CA GLU A 8 8.10 -18.70 -8.99
C GLU A 8 8.14 -17.24 -8.51
N LEU A 9 7.76 -16.30 -9.39
CA LEU A 9 7.66 -14.89 -9.03
C LEU A 9 6.59 -14.66 -7.97
N ARG A 10 5.42 -15.29 -8.13
CA ARG A 10 4.31 -15.20 -7.18
C ARG A 10 4.71 -15.69 -5.80
N GLU A 11 5.35 -16.86 -5.71
CA GLU A 11 5.83 -17.42 -4.44
C GLU A 11 6.87 -16.51 -3.79
N ARG A 12 7.79 -15.95 -4.58
CA ARG A 12 8.77 -14.98 -4.08
C ARG A 12 8.12 -13.71 -3.51
N LEU A 13 7.11 -13.18 -4.19
CA LEU A 13 6.36 -12.00 -3.74
C LEU A 13 5.56 -12.29 -2.46
N LYS A 14 4.91 -13.46 -2.39
CA LYS A 14 4.20 -13.92 -1.19
C LYS A 14 5.14 -14.07 0.00
N ALA A 15 6.31 -14.67 -0.18
CA ALA A 15 7.31 -14.82 0.87
C ALA A 15 7.80 -13.45 1.40
N ALA A 16 8.06 -12.50 0.50
CA ALA A 16 8.45 -11.14 0.88
C ALA A 16 7.34 -10.38 1.64
N LEU A 17 6.08 -10.57 1.22
CA LEU A 17 4.92 -10.02 1.90
C LEU A 17 4.77 -10.62 3.30
N TRP A 18 4.84 -11.95 3.42
CA TRP A 18 4.76 -12.67 4.69
C TRP A 18 5.82 -12.19 5.68
N PHE A 19 7.07 -12.03 5.23
CA PHE A 19 8.15 -11.49 6.06
C PHE A 19 7.87 -10.06 6.55
N SER A 20 7.36 -9.20 5.67
CA SER A 20 7.03 -7.82 6.02
C SER A 20 5.86 -7.75 7.02
N ILE A 21 4.86 -8.60 6.85
CA ILE A 21 3.72 -8.71 7.77
C ILE A 21 4.17 -9.26 9.12
N GLY A 22 5.03 -10.28 9.14
CA GLY A 22 5.61 -10.81 10.38
C GLY A 22 6.26 -9.71 11.22
N LYS A 23 7.09 -8.86 10.60
CA LYS A 23 7.70 -7.71 11.29
C LYS A 23 6.67 -6.74 11.87
N ILE A 24 5.66 -6.36 11.09
CA ILE A 24 4.61 -5.43 11.56
C ILE A 24 3.83 -6.05 12.73
N VAL A 25 3.51 -7.35 12.64
CA VAL A 25 2.81 -8.07 13.70
C VAL A 25 3.67 -8.18 14.96
N ASP A 26 4.97 -8.45 14.83
CA ASP A 26 5.91 -8.52 15.96
C ASP A 26 6.00 -7.16 16.67
N GLU A 27 6.14 -6.06 15.91
CA GLU A 27 6.18 -4.71 16.46
C GLU A 27 4.89 -4.35 17.23
N GLU A 28 3.71 -4.66 16.67
CA GLU A 28 2.43 -4.44 17.34
C GLU A 28 2.23 -5.37 18.55
N SER A 29 2.71 -6.61 18.47
CA SER A 29 2.65 -7.61 19.55
C SER A 29 3.45 -7.14 20.76
N ILE A 30 4.68 -6.66 20.53
CA ILE A 30 5.53 -6.05 21.57
C ILE A 30 4.84 -4.82 22.16
N ARG A 31 4.36 -3.89 21.32
CA ARG A 31 3.73 -2.65 21.78
C ARG A 31 2.51 -2.91 22.66
N ARG A 32 1.72 -3.95 22.36
CA ARG A 32 0.50 -4.30 23.07
C ARG A 32 0.72 -5.31 24.20
N ASN A 33 1.95 -5.78 24.39
CA ASN A 33 2.32 -6.87 25.29
C ASN A 33 1.45 -8.12 25.09
N ARG A 34 1.35 -8.55 23.82
CA ARG A 34 0.58 -9.73 23.38
C ARG A 34 1.42 -10.56 22.42
N ASN A 35 0.99 -11.80 22.18
CA ASN A 35 1.59 -12.69 21.19
C ASN A 35 0.63 -12.91 20.02
N ALA A 36 1.17 -13.08 18.82
CA ALA A 36 0.43 -13.53 17.64
C ALA A 36 0.76 -15.00 17.36
N THR A 37 -0.24 -15.78 16.94
CA THR A 37 -0.01 -17.16 16.54
C THR A 37 0.51 -17.23 15.10
N PRO A 38 1.28 -18.27 14.73
CA PRO A 38 1.69 -18.46 13.33
C PRO A 38 0.50 -18.54 12.36
N GLN A 39 -0.63 -19.11 12.81
CA GLN A 39 -1.87 -19.19 12.03
C GLN A 39 -2.48 -17.82 11.78
N PHE A 40 -2.46 -16.92 12.78
CA PHE A 40 -2.92 -15.55 12.61
C PHE A 40 -2.05 -14.79 11.59
N ILE A 41 -0.73 -14.93 11.68
CA ILE A 41 0.21 -14.29 10.74
C ILE A 41 -0.02 -14.81 9.32
N GLY A 42 -0.19 -16.13 9.14
CA GLY A 42 -0.51 -16.74 7.85
C GLY A 42 -1.82 -16.22 7.27
N ALA A 43 -2.90 -16.25 8.05
CA ALA A 43 -4.21 -15.75 7.62
C ALA A 43 -4.19 -14.25 7.28
N LEU A 44 -3.45 -13.45 8.04
CA LEU A 44 -3.27 -12.03 7.76
C LEU A 44 -2.49 -11.82 6.46
N ALA A 45 -1.48 -12.64 6.18
CA ALA A 45 -0.71 -12.57 4.93
C ALA A 45 -1.58 -12.88 3.70
N ASP A 46 -2.41 -13.91 3.77
CA ASP A 46 -3.35 -14.24 2.69
C ASP A 46 -4.41 -13.13 2.52
N LEU A 47 -4.96 -12.60 3.62
CA LEU A 47 -5.90 -11.48 3.58
C LEU A 47 -5.30 -10.24 2.89
N VAL A 48 -4.06 -9.88 3.23
CA VAL A 48 -3.38 -8.73 2.62
C VAL A 48 -3.05 -9.00 1.15
N TRP A 49 -2.67 -10.24 0.80
CA TRP A 49 -2.43 -10.63 -0.59
C TRP A 49 -3.67 -10.42 -1.45
N ASP A 50 -4.82 -10.92 -1.01
CA ASP A 50 -6.09 -10.76 -1.73
C ASP A 50 -6.53 -9.29 -1.77
N GLN A 51 -6.31 -8.54 -0.68
CA GLN A 51 -6.61 -7.12 -0.62
C GLN A 51 -5.78 -6.30 -1.62
N ILE A 52 -4.50 -6.64 -1.82
CA ILE A 52 -3.65 -5.98 -2.83
C ILE A 52 -4.24 -6.17 -4.23
N GLY A 53 -4.74 -7.38 -4.54
CA GLY A 53 -5.43 -7.65 -5.80
C GLY A 53 -6.64 -6.73 -6.02
N ASN A 54 -7.53 -6.65 -5.02
CA ASN A 54 -8.70 -5.75 -5.08
C ASN A 54 -8.30 -4.28 -5.25
N VAL A 55 -7.29 -3.83 -4.49
CA VAL A 55 -6.80 -2.45 -4.57
C VAL A 55 -6.20 -2.14 -5.94
N ALA A 56 -5.43 -3.06 -6.53
CA ALA A 56 -4.84 -2.87 -7.85
C ALA A 56 -5.93 -2.70 -8.94
N THR A 57 -6.95 -3.57 -8.93
CA THR A 57 -8.06 -3.51 -9.88
C THR A 57 -8.88 -2.22 -9.73
N ASP A 58 -9.16 -1.80 -8.49
CA ASP A 58 -9.89 -0.56 -8.22
C ASP A 58 -9.10 0.67 -8.71
N LEU A 59 -7.80 0.76 -8.39
CA LEU A 59 -6.96 1.89 -8.79
C LEU A 59 -6.82 2.00 -10.32
N GLU A 60 -6.65 0.86 -11.00
CA GLU A 60 -6.64 0.83 -12.46
C GLU A 60 -7.97 1.35 -13.02
N SER A 61 -9.09 0.85 -12.49
CA SER A 61 -10.43 1.25 -12.92
C SER A 61 -10.72 2.74 -12.71
N PHE A 62 -10.31 3.31 -11.56
CA PHE A 62 -10.48 4.74 -11.27
C PHE A 62 -9.66 5.62 -12.22
N SER A 63 -8.39 5.27 -12.44
CA SER A 63 -7.55 6.04 -13.37
C SER A 63 -8.09 5.99 -14.80
N ARG A 64 -8.54 4.81 -15.25
CA ARG A 64 -9.14 4.59 -16.57
C ARG A 64 -10.45 5.34 -16.75
N HIS A 65 -11.32 5.35 -15.73
CA HIS A 65 -12.57 6.11 -15.76
C HIS A 65 -12.32 7.62 -15.96
N ALA A 66 -11.20 8.14 -15.46
CA ALA A 66 -10.76 9.51 -15.67
C ALA A 66 -9.91 9.70 -16.95
N ASN A 67 -9.90 8.74 -17.89
CA ASN A 67 -9.10 8.74 -19.12
C ASN A 67 -7.58 8.91 -18.89
N ARG A 68 -7.06 8.37 -17.78
CA ARG A 68 -5.63 8.38 -17.44
C ARG A 68 -5.07 6.96 -17.48
N THR A 69 -3.79 6.85 -17.81
CA THR A 69 -3.00 5.61 -17.70
C THR A 69 -2.14 5.56 -16.44
N THR A 70 -2.02 6.69 -15.76
CA THR A 70 -1.23 6.84 -14.53
C THR A 70 -2.15 7.11 -13.35
N VAL A 71 -2.02 6.27 -12.32
CA VAL A 71 -2.73 6.42 -11.04
C VAL A 71 -2.23 7.66 -10.32
N THR A 72 -3.15 8.46 -9.77
CA THR A 72 -2.85 9.68 -8.99
C THR A 72 -3.32 9.55 -7.54
N THR A 73 -3.00 10.55 -6.71
CA THR A 73 -3.46 10.58 -5.31
C THR A 73 -4.98 10.61 -5.18
N ASP A 74 -5.68 11.10 -6.20
CA ASP A 74 -7.14 11.21 -6.15
C ASP A 74 -7.81 9.83 -6.27
N ASP A 75 -7.20 8.91 -7.03
CA ASP A 75 -7.63 7.52 -7.12
C ASP A 75 -7.46 6.80 -5.76
N VAL A 76 -6.34 7.07 -5.07
CA VAL A 76 -6.04 6.52 -3.74
C VAL A 76 -6.99 7.07 -2.67
N LEU A 77 -7.34 8.36 -2.75
CA LEU A 77 -8.35 8.95 -1.86
C LEU A 77 -9.73 8.34 -2.12
N LEU A 78 -10.08 8.12 -3.39
CA LEU A 78 -11.35 7.49 -3.75
C LEU A 78 -11.44 6.04 -3.23
N LEU A 79 -10.33 5.31 -3.19
CA LEU A 79 -10.26 3.97 -2.58
C LEU A 79 -10.68 3.99 -1.10
N ALA A 80 -10.25 5.01 -0.35
CA ALA A 80 -10.53 5.16 1.08
C ALA A 80 -11.96 5.65 1.39
N ARG A 81 -12.80 5.97 0.39
CA ARG A 81 -14.13 6.61 0.54
C ARG A 81 -15.10 5.91 1.51
N ARG A 82 -14.94 4.60 1.72
CA ARG A 82 -15.83 3.79 2.56
C ARG A 82 -15.59 3.96 4.06
N ASN A 83 -14.46 4.55 4.45
CA ASN A 83 -14.09 4.77 5.85
C ASN A 83 -13.56 6.20 6.00
N GLN A 84 -14.35 7.06 6.66
CA GLN A 84 -14.04 8.49 6.78
C GLN A 84 -12.77 8.77 7.59
N ASP A 85 -12.49 7.97 8.62
CA ASP A 85 -11.28 8.09 9.43
C ASP A 85 -10.05 7.72 8.59
N LEU A 86 -10.14 6.59 7.86
CA LEU A 86 -9.08 6.17 6.95
C LEU A 86 -8.84 7.22 5.85
N HIS A 87 -9.91 7.73 5.24
CA HIS A 87 -9.82 8.78 4.23
C HIS A 87 -9.09 10.01 4.78
N SER A 88 -9.42 10.45 6.00
CA SER A 88 -8.78 11.59 6.65
C SER A 88 -7.29 11.35 6.87
N ILE A 89 -6.91 10.18 7.39
CA ILE A 89 -5.51 9.80 7.60
C ILE A 89 -4.73 9.80 6.27
N ILE A 90 -5.28 9.21 5.22
CA ILE A 90 -4.64 9.15 3.90
C ILE A 90 -4.52 10.55 3.29
N LYS A 91 -5.55 11.38 3.42
CA LYS A 91 -5.53 12.77 2.94
C LYS A 91 -4.44 13.59 3.62
N ASP A 92 -4.28 13.47 4.93
CA ASP A 92 -3.21 14.14 5.66
C ASP A 92 -1.82 13.73 5.18
N ILE A 93 -1.62 12.45 4.88
CA ILE A 93 -0.36 11.93 4.31
C ILE A 93 -0.12 12.55 2.93
N VAL A 94 -1.13 12.54 2.05
CA VAL A 94 -1.06 13.13 0.70
C VAL A 94 -0.70 14.61 0.77
N ASP A 95 -1.36 15.37 1.65
CA ASP A 95 -1.14 16.81 1.81
C ASP A 95 0.29 17.10 2.33
N LYS A 96 0.79 16.29 3.27
CA LYS A 96 2.19 16.37 3.75
C LYS A 96 3.21 16.09 2.65
N GLU A 97 3.00 15.07 1.83
CA GLU A 97 3.91 14.73 0.72
C GLU A 97 3.90 15.80 -0.39
N LYS A 98 2.72 16.35 -0.71
CA LYS A 98 2.59 17.51 -1.63
C LYS A 98 3.39 18.71 -1.11
N ALA A 99 3.26 19.04 0.18
CA ALA A 99 3.99 20.13 0.80
C ALA A 99 5.53 19.92 0.78
N LYS A 100 6.00 18.69 1.06
CA LYS A 100 7.43 18.34 0.96
C LYS A 100 7.98 18.54 -0.46
N LYS A 101 7.22 18.12 -1.48
CA LYS A 101 7.60 18.27 -2.89
C LYS A 101 7.67 19.73 -3.35
N LEU A 102 6.81 20.60 -2.82
CA LEU A 102 6.86 22.04 -3.08
C LEU A 102 8.13 22.67 -2.45
N LYS A 103 8.45 22.30 -1.21
CA LYS A 103 9.67 22.77 -0.52
C LYS A 103 10.95 22.34 -1.23
N SER A 104 11.02 21.10 -1.73
CA SER A 104 12.21 20.63 -2.47
C SER A 104 12.40 21.36 -3.81
N LYS A 105 11.31 21.64 -4.54
CA LYS A 105 11.34 22.45 -5.77
C LYS A 105 11.80 23.89 -5.52
N ALA A 106 11.32 24.53 -4.46
CA ALA A 106 11.74 25.88 -4.10
C ALA A 106 13.24 25.95 -3.78
N LYS A 107 13.79 24.95 -3.09
CA LYS A 107 15.22 24.86 -2.75
C LYS A 107 16.11 24.61 -3.97
N GLY A 108 15.61 23.88 -4.98
CA GLY A 108 16.32 23.65 -6.24
C GLY A 108 16.38 24.90 -7.13
N LYS A 109 15.32 25.72 -7.14
CA LYS A 109 15.23 26.92 -7.97
C LYS A 109 16.06 28.10 -7.44
N GLY A 110 16.40 28.12 -6.15
CA GLY A 110 17.27 29.14 -5.55
C GLY A 110 18.78 28.82 -5.60
N ARG A 111 19.18 27.69 -6.20
CA ARG A 111 20.60 27.31 -6.43
C ARG A 111 21.01 27.42 -7.90
N ALA A 112 20.10 27.86 -8.76
CA ALA A 112 20.33 28.12 -10.19
C ALA A 112 20.42 29.62 -10.45
#